data_AF-A0AA37KTF8-F1
#
_entry.id   AF-A0AA37KTF8-F1
#
_cell.length_a   1.000
_cell.length_b   1.000
_cell.length_c   1.000
_cell.angle_alpha   90.00
_cell.angle_beta   90.00
_cell.angle_gamma   90.00
#
_symmetry.space_group_name_H-M   'P 1'
#
loop_
_entity.id
_entity.type
_entity.pdbx_description
1 polymer ?
#
loop_
_entity_poly.entity_id
_entity_poly.type
_entity_poly.pdbx_seq_one_letter_code
_entity_poly.pdbx_strand_id
1 'polypeptide(L)'
;MTNASRLVSTGSRLLKQMASQQPTAQAAKKAASGATTAGQSRPGFAPPGLNARAGGGKAHSGSASPQTRGSLASFQSGAAFQSPQGAFPLRPGTGLQHLQSVRPLNTVAAAESTITAREAALPGVYTAIPADNLPEHADNQKRLEAGVQKFLQQASVQAEIAAGKDVRDCVADALPGLLEQAQLSTDIYQPKDATQLAGYGRYLLHSHAKEGESFCLQLFAFDARQKTPIHDHPNECASFILKGNLSERIYRPTGETKDKTPLADKTDKNARPQGSWAGFGPDELGVPHSLKNKSGDIALSVHLYRDMDGLSEGQQIAAKTKFERTPKAPKPAVAPAE
;
A
#
# COMPACT_ATOMS: atom_id res chain seq x y z
N MET A 1 44.26 55.92 -32.08
CA MET A 1 45.02 54.67 -31.90
C MET A 1 43.99 53.52 -31.91
N THR A 2 43.54 53.04 -33.08
CA THR A 2 44.01 51.84 -33.84
C THR A 2 44.02 50.58 -32.97
N ASN A 3 43.39 49.42 -33.23
CA ASN A 3 42.86 48.69 -34.41
C ASN A 3 41.75 47.73 -33.88
N ALA A 4 40.64 47.35 -34.53
CA ALA A 4 40.37 46.78 -35.86
C ALA A 4 40.98 45.39 -36.11
N SER A 5 40.16 44.33 -36.03
CA SER A 5 40.29 43.13 -36.90
C SER A 5 39.00 42.31 -36.96
N ARG A 6 38.63 41.98 -38.19
CA ARG A 6 37.50 41.19 -38.70
C ARG A 6 37.93 39.74 -38.98
N LEU A 7 36.95 38.83 -39.01
CA LEU A 7 36.80 37.67 -39.93
C LEU A 7 35.42 37.05 -39.56
N VAL A 8 34.31 37.14 -40.30
CA VAL A 8 33.93 36.77 -41.70
C VAL A 8 33.95 35.26 -42.00
N SER A 9 32.75 34.67 -41.85
CA SER A 9 31.98 33.84 -42.80
C SER A 9 32.62 32.66 -43.56
N THR A 10 31.97 31.50 -43.44
CA THR A 10 31.37 30.64 -44.51
C THR A 10 30.79 29.40 -43.80
N GLY A 11 29.68 28.73 -44.13
CA GLY A 11 28.76 28.75 -45.26
C GLY A 11 28.31 27.29 -45.56
N SER A 12 27.00 27.08 -45.77
CA SER A 12 26.34 25.95 -46.47
C SER A 12 26.15 24.60 -45.72
N ARG A 13 24.92 24.15 -45.43
CA ARG A 13 23.83 23.56 -46.28
C ARG A 13 24.01 22.06 -46.59
N LEU A 14 23.10 21.23 -46.10
CA LEU A 14 22.52 20.03 -46.77
C LEU A 14 21.20 19.65 -46.02
N LEU A 15 20.02 19.99 -46.55
CA LEU A 15 19.03 19.11 -47.23
C LEU A 15 18.63 17.84 -46.45
N LYS A 16 17.41 17.75 -45.88
CA LYS A 16 16.10 17.39 -46.49
C LYS A 16 16.04 15.99 -47.11
N GLN A 17 15.42 15.05 -46.37
CA GLN A 17 14.55 13.92 -46.77
C GLN A 17 14.49 13.02 -45.51
N MET A 18 13.35 12.66 -44.94
CA MET A 18 12.33 11.81 -45.54
C MET A 18 10.95 12.16 -44.99
N ALA A 19 9.99 12.27 -45.91
CA ALA A 19 8.58 12.25 -45.64
C ALA A 19 8.01 10.90 -46.09
N SER A 20 6.83 10.58 -45.56
CA SER A 20 5.91 9.52 -45.96
C SER A 20 6.35 8.10 -45.60
N GLN A 21 5.64 7.48 -44.65
CA GLN A 21 4.70 6.39 -44.93
C GLN A 21 3.58 6.41 -43.87
N GLN A 22 2.38 6.85 -44.27
CA GLN A 22 1.13 6.42 -43.63
C GLN A 22 0.68 5.13 -44.33
N PRO A 23 0.20 4.11 -43.61
CA PRO A 23 -0.71 3.14 -44.18
C PRO A 23 -2.16 3.61 -43.99
N THR A 24 -2.84 3.71 -45.12
CA THR A 24 -4.27 3.93 -45.32
C THR A 24 -5.12 2.82 -44.71
N ALA A 25 -6.25 3.20 -44.12
CA ALA A 25 -7.37 2.31 -43.86
C ALA A 25 -8.12 1.98 -45.17
N GLN A 26 -8.43 0.71 -45.42
CA GLN A 26 -9.62 0.33 -46.17
C GLN A 26 -10.04 -1.14 -46.00
N ALA A 27 -11.33 -1.27 -45.65
CA ALA A 27 -12.29 -2.27 -46.10
C ALA A 27 -12.14 -3.74 -45.69
N ALA A 28 -13.00 -4.15 -44.75
CA ALA A 28 -13.82 -5.34 -44.92
C ALA A 28 -15.25 -5.07 -44.42
N LYS A 29 -16.18 -4.91 -45.37
CA LYS A 29 -17.63 -5.03 -45.17
C LYS A 29 -18.05 -6.40 -45.71
N LYS A 30 -19.02 -7.00 -45.02
CA LYS A 30 -20.13 -7.84 -45.55
C LYS A 30 -19.99 -9.37 -45.44
N ALA A 31 -20.70 -9.93 -44.46
CA ALA A 31 -21.61 -11.10 -44.52
C ALA A 31 -22.09 -11.36 -43.08
N ALA A 32 -23.33 -11.73 -42.75
CA ALA A 32 -24.58 -11.86 -43.46
C ALA A 32 -25.71 -11.82 -42.41
N SER A 33 -26.85 -11.30 -42.83
CA SER A 33 -28.15 -11.32 -42.17
C SER A 33 -28.83 -12.69 -42.27
N GLY A 34 -29.64 -13.03 -41.27
CA GLY A 34 -30.65 -14.11 -41.27
C GLY A 34 -30.52 -15.01 -40.04
N ALA A 35 -31.56 -15.38 -39.29
CA ALA A 35 -32.98 -15.20 -39.44
C ALA A 35 -33.66 -15.40 -38.06
N THR A 36 -34.82 -14.78 -37.91
CA THR A 36 -35.85 -14.99 -36.89
C THR A 36 -36.53 -16.35 -37.04
N THR A 37 -36.85 -17.01 -35.92
CA THR A 37 -38.05 -17.85 -35.66
C THR A 37 -38.00 -18.27 -34.19
N ALA A 38 -38.87 -17.72 -33.33
CA ALA A 38 -40.22 -18.20 -33.01
C ALA A 38 -40.24 -19.44 -32.10
N GLY A 39 -40.62 -19.20 -30.84
CA GLY A 39 -41.56 -20.03 -30.09
C GLY A 39 -41.05 -21.34 -29.52
N GLN A 40 -40.84 -21.39 -28.20
CA GLN A 40 -41.33 -22.51 -27.41
C GLN A 40 -41.56 -22.14 -25.94
N SER A 41 -42.74 -22.52 -25.49
CA SER A 41 -43.35 -22.25 -24.19
C SER A 41 -42.87 -23.24 -23.13
N ARG A 42 -42.67 -22.71 -21.91
CA ARG A 42 -42.82 -23.28 -20.54
C ARG A 42 -43.11 -24.79 -20.37
N PRO A 43 -42.55 -25.44 -19.33
CA PRO A 43 -43.09 -25.34 -17.94
C PRO A 43 -41.98 -25.05 -16.91
N GLY A 44 -42.19 -24.29 -15.84
CA GLY A 44 -43.11 -24.58 -14.75
C GLY A 44 -42.34 -25.19 -13.58
N PHE A 45 -41.55 -24.38 -12.86
CA PHE A 45 -40.91 -24.78 -11.60
C PHE A 45 -41.63 -24.09 -10.44
N ALA A 46 -42.37 -24.89 -9.66
CA ALA A 46 -42.93 -24.50 -8.37
C ALA A 46 -41.90 -24.74 -7.25
N PRO A 47 -41.86 -23.89 -6.21
CA PRO A 47 -41.06 -24.13 -5.02
C PRO A 47 -41.78 -25.05 -4.02
N PRO A 48 -41.10 -26.01 -3.37
CA PRO A 48 -41.56 -26.53 -2.08
C PRO A 48 -41.17 -25.49 -1.01
N GLY A 49 -41.94 -25.18 0.02
CA GLY A 49 -42.91 -25.98 0.75
C GLY A 49 -42.68 -25.62 2.22
N LEU A 50 -43.57 -24.81 2.77
CA LEU A 50 -43.61 -24.39 4.17
C LEU A 50 -43.69 -25.61 5.08
N ASN A 51 -42.79 -25.70 6.07
CA ASN A 51 -43.01 -26.53 7.26
C ASN A 51 -43.20 -25.60 8.47
N ALA A 52 -44.45 -25.55 8.92
CA ALA A 52 -44.83 -25.03 10.22
C ALA A 52 -44.33 -25.98 11.30
N ARG A 53 -43.69 -25.44 12.34
CA ARG A 53 -43.63 -26.10 13.65
C ARG A 53 -43.85 -25.08 14.75
N ALA A 54 -44.86 -25.38 15.55
CA ALA A 54 -45.33 -24.63 16.70
C ALA A 54 -44.43 -24.82 17.93
N GLY A 55 -44.51 -23.83 18.84
CA GLY A 55 -43.88 -23.78 20.17
C GLY A 55 -43.17 -22.44 20.32
N GLY A 56 -43.63 -21.44 21.06
CA GLY A 56 -44.35 -21.45 22.33
C GLY A 56 -43.42 -20.83 23.37
N GLY A 57 -43.58 -19.54 23.69
CA GLY A 57 -42.73 -18.90 24.71
C GLY A 57 -42.78 -17.38 24.80
N LYS A 58 -43.74 -16.88 25.59
CA LYS A 58 -43.77 -15.63 26.38
C LYS A 58 -43.25 -14.32 25.76
N ALA A 59 -44.20 -13.44 25.44
CA ALA A 59 -44.00 -12.02 25.22
C ALA A 59 -43.83 -11.25 26.54
N HIS A 60 -42.79 -10.40 26.60
CA HIS A 60 -42.77 -9.21 27.46
C HIS A 60 -42.93 -7.99 26.55
N SER A 61 -44.05 -7.29 26.70
CA SER A 61 -44.35 -6.04 26.01
C SER A 61 -43.72 -4.87 26.77
N GLY A 62 -42.71 -4.24 26.16
CA GLY A 62 -42.18 -2.93 26.54
C GLY A 62 -42.38 -1.97 25.37
N SER A 63 -43.23 -0.96 25.57
CA SER A 63 -43.53 0.10 24.62
C SER A 63 -42.35 1.08 24.47
N ALA A 64 -41.96 1.40 23.23
CA ALA A 64 -41.17 2.59 22.93
C ALA A 64 -41.66 3.25 21.63
N SER A 65 -41.93 4.55 21.76
CA SER A 65 -42.46 5.46 20.75
C SER A 65 -41.53 5.68 19.54
N PRO A 66 -42.06 6.14 18.39
CA PRO A 66 -41.29 6.29 17.16
C PRO A 66 -40.53 7.63 17.14
N GLN A 67 -39.22 7.59 16.88
CA GLN A 67 -38.44 8.76 16.50
C GLN A 67 -38.28 8.85 14.98
N THR A 68 -38.82 9.95 14.48
CA THR A 68 -38.54 10.75 13.28
C THR A 68 -37.40 10.34 12.33
N ARG A 69 -37.75 10.31 11.04
CA ARG A 69 -36.86 10.31 9.87
C ARG A 69 -35.88 11.49 9.91
N GLY A 70 -34.58 11.20 9.88
CA GLY A 70 -33.51 12.16 9.65
C GLY A 70 -33.04 12.16 8.19
N SER A 71 -32.94 13.36 7.64
CA SER A 71 -32.56 13.69 6.26
C SER A 71 -31.13 13.29 5.90
N LEU A 72 -30.94 12.88 4.64
CA LEU A 72 -29.64 12.79 3.96
C LEU A 72 -28.99 14.17 3.97
N ALA A 73 -27.83 14.30 4.62
CA ALA A 73 -26.97 15.47 4.54
C ALA A 73 -25.85 15.21 3.52
N SER A 74 -25.79 16.08 2.52
CA SER A 74 -24.71 16.25 1.56
C SER A 74 -23.38 16.55 2.26
N PHE A 75 -22.34 15.77 1.95
CA PHE A 75 -20.96 16.09 2.32
C PHE A 75 -20.48 17.31 1.53
N GLN A 76 -20.31 18.45 2.21
CA GLN A 76 -19.55 19.58 1.70
C GLN A 76 -18.07 19.37 2.03
N SER A 77 -17.25 19.22 1.00
CA SER A 77 -15.80 19.29 1.05
C SER A 77 -15.37 20.71 1.40
N GLY A 78 -14.84 20.93 2.61
CA GLY A 78 -14.45 22.27 3.04
C GLY A 78 -13.89 22.31 4.45
N ALA A 79 -12.87 21.50 4.75
CA ALA A 79 -12.03 21.71 5.92
C ALA A 79 -10.58 21.59 5.50
N ALA A 80 -9.91 22.75 5.40
CA ALA A 80 -8.46 22.80 5.31
C ALA A 80 -7.87 22.15 6.56
N PHE A 81 -7.17 21.03 6.37
CA PHE A 81 -6.43 20.37 7.43
C PHE A 81 -5.28 21.31 7.84
N GLN A 82 -5.41 21.97 8.99
CA GLN A 82 -4.32 22.76 9.56
C GLN A 82 -3.33 21.79 10.19
N SER A 83 -2.21 21.55 9.50
CA SER A 83 -1.03 20.95 10.09
C SER A 83 -0.59 21.80 11.30
N PRO A 84 -0.24 21.20 12.45
CA PRO A 84 0.31 21.95 13.57
C PRO A 84 1.66 22.55 13.12
N GLN A 85 1.71 23.87 13.01
CA GLN A 85 2.96 24.62 12.78
C GLN A 85 3.79 24.59 14.07
N GLY A 86 4.54 23.52 14.26
CA GLY A 86 5.69 23.47 15.17
C GLY A 86 6.96 23.63 14.35
N ALA A 87 7.59 24.81 14.41
CA ALA A 87 8.92 25.01 13.86
C ALA A 87 9.93 24.15 14.66
N PHE A 88 10.33 23.02 14.10
CA PHE A 88 11.42 22.22 14.64
C PHE A 88 12.75 22.66 14.00
N PRO A 89 13.84 22.75 14.78
CA PRO A 89 15.13 23.15 14.24
C PRO A 89 15.64 22.09 13.24
N LEU A 90 16.14 22.57 12.11
CA LEU A 90 16.89 21.79 11.13
C LEU A 90 18.05 21.08 11.85
N ARG A 91 18.07 19.75 11.80
CA ARG A 91 19.13 18.94 12.40
C ARG A 91 20.43 19.11 11.58
N PRO A 92 21.58 19.36 12.21
CA PRO A 92 22.87 19.12 11.57
C PRO A 92 23.04 17.60 11.41
N GLY A 93 23.30 17.16 10.17
CA GLY A 93 23.46 15.77 9.81
C GLY A 93 24.61 15.11 10.59
N THR A 94 24.27 14.31 11.60
CA THR A 94 25.24 13.38 12.22
C THR A 94 25.44 12.23 11.25
N GLY A 95 26.56 12.26 10.53
CA GLY A 95 26.98 11.20 9.62
C GLY A 95 27.22 9.88 10.34
N LEU A 96 26.19 9.05 10.41
CA LEU A 96 26.37 7.61 10.49
C LEU A 96 26.64 7.12 9.07
N GLN A 97 27.91 7.02 8.70
CA GLN A 97 28.33 6.29 7.52
C GLN A 97 28.02 4.81 7.74
N HIS A 98 26.79 4.42 7.43
CA HIS A 98 26.45 3.02 7.26
C HIS A 98 27.14 2.57 5.98
N LEU A 99 28.21 1.77 6.12
CA LEU A 99 28.88 1.10 5.02
C LEU A 99 27.91 0.11 4.37
N GLN A 100 26.99 0.62 3.54
CA GLN A 100 26.30 -0.18 2.56
C GLN A 100 27.32 -0.50 1.48
N SER A 101 27.74 -1.77 1.41
CA SER A 101 28.48 -2.27 0.25
C SER A 101 27.64 -1.97 -0.98
N VAL A 102 28.09 -1.03 -1.82
CA VAL A 102 27.48 -0.70 -3.10
C VAL A 102 27.55 -1.96 -3.95
N ARG A 103 26.49 -2.78 -3.95
CA ARG A 103 26.36 -3.88 -4.89
C ARG A 103 26.06 -3.26 -6.25
N PRO A 104 26.80 -3.61 -7.31
CA PRO A 104 26.53 -3.08 -8.64
C PRO A 104 25.11 -3.48 -9.03
N LEU A 105 24.26 -2.48 -9.26
CA LEU A 105 22.94 -2.66 -9.85
C LEU A 105 23.15 -3.34 -11.20
N ASN A 106 22.72 -4.60 -11.30
CA ASN A 106 22.65 -5.32 -12.56
C ASN A 106 21.78 -4.48 -13.49
N THR A 107 22.40 -3.89 -14.51
CA THR A 107 21.74 -3.13 -15.57
C THR A 107 21.02 -4.10 -16.49
N VAL A 108 19.91 -4.67 -16.01
CA VAL A 108 18.94 -5.35 -16.87
C VAL A 108 18.39 -4.28 -17.79
N ALA A 109 18.65 -4.41 -19.09
CA ALA A 109 18.21 -3.47 -20.11
C ALA A 109 16.73 -3.13 -19.91
N ALA A 110 16.45 -1.84 -19.73
CA ALA A 110 15.16 -1.24 -19.42
C ALA A 110 14.17 -1.34 -20.60
N ALA A 111 13.75 -2.55 -20.94
CA ALA A 111 12.38 -2.69 -21.41
C ALA A 111 11.49 -2.27 -20.23
N GLU A 112 10.60 -1.30 -20.44
CA GLU A 112 9.63 -0.80 -19.45
C GLU A 112 8.68 -1.94 -19.02
N SER A 113 9.18 -2.92 -18.26
CA SER A 113 8.32 -3.94 -17.68
C SER A 113 7.51 -3.23 -16.62
N THR A 114 6.18 -3.27 -16.76
CA THR A 114 5.25 -2.69 -15.79
C THR A 114 5.52 -3.27 -14.40
N ILE A 115 5.18 -2.51 -13.35
CA ILE A 115 5.29 -2.97 -11.96
C ILE A 115 4.60 -4.33 -11.80
N THR A 116 3.44 -4.52 -12.43
CA THR A 116 2.69 -5.79 -12.47
C THR A 116 3.53 -6.97 -12.97
N ALA A 117 4.30 -6.80 -14.05
CA ALA A 117 5.12 -7.89 -14.60
C ALA A 117 6.26 -8.27 -13.65
N ARG A 118 6.88 -7.27 -13.00
CA ARG A 118 7.97 -7.50 -12.04
C ARG A 118 7.47 -8.08 -10.72
N GLU A 119 6.31 -7.66 -10.26
CA GLU A 119 5.63 -8.22 -9.09
C GLU A 119 5.27 -9.70 -9.31
N ALA A 120 4.76 -10.05 -10.50
CA ALA A 120 4.44 -11.44 -10.85
C ALA A 120 5.67 -12.36 -10.86
N ALA A 121 6.88 -11.81 -11.06
CA ALA A 121 8.14 -12.54 -10.96
C ALA A 121 8.60 -12.79 -9.52
N LEU A 122 7.88 -12.28 -8.51
CA LEU A 122 8.24 -12.36 -7.08
C LEU A 122 7.15 -13.06 -6.23
N PRO A 123 6.70 -14.28 -6.58
CA PRO A 123 5.60 -14.98 -5.89
C PRO A 123 5.92 -15.39 -4.44
N GLY A 124 7.20 -15.39 -4.06
CA GLY A 124 7.65 -15.60 -2.68
C GLY A 124 7.46 -14.38 -1.77
N VAL A 125 7.25 -13.20 -2.37
CA VAL A 125 7.21 -11.90 -1.68
C VAL A 125 5.80 -11.34 -1.70
N TYR A 126 5.20 -11.32 -2.90
CA TYR A 126 3.88 -10.77 -3.14
C TYR A 126 2.83 -11.87 -3.29
N THR A 127 1.60 -11.52 -2.95
CA THR A 127 0.45 -12.40 -3.05
C THR A 127 -0.06 -12.40 -4.48
N ALA A 128 -0.29 -13.60 -5.03
CA ALA A 128 -0.83 -13.73 -6.36
C ALA A 128 -2.23 -13.10 -6.43
N ILE A 129 -2.44 -12.25 -7.43
CA ILE A 129 -3.72 -11.60 -7.68
C ILE A 129 -4.52 -12.49 -8.63
N PRO A 130 -5.81 -12.80 -8.33
CA PRO A 130 -6.66 -13.54 -9.24
C PRO A 130 -6.71 -12.89 -10.63
N ALA A 131 -6.78 -13.69 -11.69
CA ALA A 131 -6.71 -13.19 -13.07
C ALA A 131 -7.77 -12.11 -13.37
N ASP A 132 -8.99 -12.30 -12.87
CA ASP A 132 -10.11 -11.35 -13.06
C ASP A 132 -9.87 -10.00 -12.36
N ASN A 133 -9.01 -9.97 -11.34
CA ASN A 133 -8.66 -8.78 -10.56
C ASN A 133 -7.39 -8.08 -11.08
N LEU A 134 -6.61 -8.70 -11.98
CA LEU A 134 -5.36 -8.13 -12.50
C LEU A 134 -5.55 -6.77 -13.19
N PRO A 135 -6.57 -6.55 -14.04
CA PRO A 135 -6.77 -5.25 -14.67
C PRO A 135 -6.98 -4.13 -13.64
N GLU A 136 -7.80 -4.39 -12.62
CA GLU A 136 -8.11 -3.41 -11.57
C GLU A 136 -6.89 -3.14 -10.67
N HIS A 137 -6.07 -4.15 -10.42
CA HIS A 137 -4.80 -3.97 -9.72
C HIS A 137 -3.81 -3.10 -10.52
N ALA A 138 -3.64 -3.38 -11.82
CA ALA A 138 -2.79 -2.58 -12.68
C ALA A 138 -3.28 -1.13 -12.77
N ASP A 139 -4.60 -0.92 -12.81
CA ASP A 139 -5.20 0.41 -12.77
C ASP A 139 -4.94 1.13 -11.44
N ASN A 140 -5.01 0.43 -10.30
CA ASN A 140 -4.61 0.98 -9.00
C ASN A 140 -3.15 1.43 -9.01
N GLN A 141 -2.22 0.59 -9.50
CA GLN A 141 -0.79 0.94 -9.62
C GLN A 141 -0.60 2.17 -10.51
N LYS A 142 -1.27 2.23 -11.67
CA LYS A 142 -1.19 3.35 -12.60
C LYS A 142 -1.73 4.66 -12.03
N ARG A 143 -2.87 4.62 -11.33
CA ARG A 143 -3.45 5.82 -10.70
C ARG A 143 -2.54 6.36 -9.59
N LEU A 144 -1.97 5.47 -8.78
CA LEU A 144 -1.06 5.86 -7.71
C LEU A 144 0.25 6.42 -8.26
N GLU A 145 0.85 5.77 -9.26
CA GLU A 145 2.03 6.27 -9.98
C GLU A 145 1.80 7.69 -10.50
N ALA A 146 0.72 7.90 -11.26
CA ALA A 146 0.39 9.21 -11.81
C ALA A 146 0.16 10.26 -10.71
N GLY A 147 -0.49 9.87 -9.60
CA GLY A 147 -0.71 10.73 -8.43
C GLY A 147 0.60 11.15 -7.78
N VAL A 148 1.50 10.21 -7.50
CA VAL A 148 2.83 10.46 -6.93
C VAL A 148 3.65 11.36 -7.85
N GLN A 149 3.73 11.04 -9.14
CA GLN A 149 4.46 11.86 -10.12
C GLN A 149 3.93 13.29 -10.17
N LYS A 150 2.60 13.47 -10.25
CA LYS A 150 1.96 14.78 -10.27
C LYS A 150 2.23 15.56 -8.99
N PHE A 151 2.16 14.90 -7.83
CA PHE A 151 2.46 15.51 -6.53
C PHE A 151 3.90 15.99 -6.47
N LEU A 152 4.86 15.13 -6.84
CA LEU A 152 6.27 15.49 -6.85
C LEU A 152 6.57 16.63 -7.81
N GLN A 153 5.84 16.78 -8.92
CA GLN A 153 6.01 17.90 -9.86
C GLN A 153 5.42 19.23 -9.38
N GLN A 154 4.69 19.27 -8.26
CA GLN A 154 4.13 20.52 -7.74
C GLN A 154 5.24 21.48 -7.35
N ALA A 155 5.11 22.76 -7.72
CA ALA A 155 6.12 23.78 -7.45
C ALA A 155 6.45 23.93 -5.95
N SER A 156 5.46 23.81 -5.08
CA SER A 156 5.65 23.83 -3.62
C SER A 156 6.49 22.64 -3.13
N VAL A 157 6.22 21.43 -3.63
CA VAL A 157 6.95 20.22 -3.25
C VAL A 157 8.38 20.27 -3.78
N GLN A 158 8.57 20.71 -5.03
CA GLN A 158 9.90 20.94 -5.61
C GLN A 158 10.70 21.98 -4.80
N ALA A 159 10.05 23.02 -4.29
CA ALA A 159 10.70 24.00 -3.42
C ALA A 159 11.13 23.39 -2.07
N GLU A 160 10.31 22.54 -1.45
CA GLU A 160 10.69 21.81 -0.22
C GLU A 160 11.90 20.89 -0.46
N ILE A 161 11.89 20.13 -1.57
CA ILE A 161 13.00 19.25 -1.95
C ILE A 161 14.27 20.07 -2.22
N ALA A 162 14.16 21.20 -2.94
CA ALA A 162 15.28 22.10 -3.18
C ALA A 162 15.82 22.73 -1.89
N ALA A 163 14.98 22.89 -0.86
CA ALA A 163 15.38 23.31 0.48
C ALA A 163 15.99 22.16 1.32
N GLY A 164 16.13 20.96 0.76
CA GLY A 164 16.78 19.80 1.38
C GLY A 164 15.83 18.85 2.09
N LYS A 165 14.50 19.00 1.96
CA LYS A 165 13.56 17.99 2.47
C LYS A 165 13.67 16.72 1.63
N ASP A 166 13.67 15.57 2.29
CA ASP A 166 13.72 14.29 1.60
C ASP A 166 12.45 14.06 0.77
N VAL A 167 12.59 13.57 -0.47
CA VAL A 167 11.46 13.23 -1.35
C VAL A 167 10.50 12.25 -0.68
N ARG A 168 11.05 11.29 0.08
CA ARG A 168 10.28 10.24 0.76
C ARG A 168 9.47 10.81 1.91
N ASP A 169 10.00 11.81 2.62
CA ASP A 169 9.24 12.57 3.62
C ASP A 169 8.05 13.27 2.98
N CYS A 170 8.27 13.94 1.85
CA CYS A 170 7.20 14.62 1.13
C CYS A 170 6.08 13.65 0.74
N VAL A 171 6.43 12.46 0.23
CA VAL A 171 5.44 11.44 -0.16
C VAL A 171 4.76 10.81 1.07
N ALA A 172 5.50 10.54 2.15
CA ALA A 172 4.93 9.98 3.38
C ALA A 172 3.91 10.92 4.03
N ASP A 173 4.21 12.22 4.09
CA ASP A 173 3.31 13.26 4.60
C ASP A 173 2.03 13.36 3.74
N ALA A 174 2.16 13.22 2.42
CA ALA A 174 1.04 13.32 1.48
C ALA A 174 0.28 12.01 1.28
N LEU A 175 0.74 10.89 1.85
CA LEU A 175 0.22 9.55 1.57
C LEU A 175 -1.30 9.43 1.73
N PRO A 176 -1.94 9.94 2.80
CA PRO A 176 -3.40 9.87 2.92
C PRO A 176 -4.14 10.51 1.74
N GLY A 177 -3.73 11.72 1.35
CA GLY A 177 -4.33 12.46 0.24
C GLY A 177 -4.04 11.82 -1.12
N LEU A 178 -2.86 11.24 -1.32
CA LEU A 178 -2.52 10.49 -2.52
C LEU A 178 -3.41 9.25 -2.69
N LEU A 179 -3.63 8.50 -1.61
CA LEU A 179 -4.49 7.30 -1.64
C LEU A 179 -5.96 7.66 -1.90
N GLU A 180 -6.45 8.75 -1.30
CA GLU A 180 -7.80 9.26 -1.56
C GLU A 180 -7.96 9.68 -3.03
N GLN A 181 -7.02 10.46 -3.57
CA GLN A 181 -7.06 10.92 -4.96
C GLN A 181 -6.95 9.77 -5.96
N ALA A 182 -6.14 8.75 -5.64
CA ALA A 182 -5.97 7.58 -6.48
C ALA A 182 -7.24 6.71 -6.53
N GLN A 183 -8.19 6.89 -5.61
CA GLN A 183 -9.46 6.16 -5.53
C GLN A 183 -9.24 4.65 -5.70
N LEU A 184 -8.39 4.08 -4.84
CA LEU A 184 -8.00 2.68 -4.97
C LEU A 184 -9.22 1.76 -4.81
N SER A 185 -9.41 0.86 -5.75
CA SER A 185 -10.35 -0.25 -5.59
C SER A 185 -9.80 -1.22 -4.56
N THR A 186 -10.46 -1.33 -3.42
CA THR A 186 -9.94 -2.10 -2.28
C THR A 186 -10.41 -3.55 -2.22
N ASP A 187 -11.52 -3.88 -2.89
CA ASP A 187 -12.18 -5.19 -2.75
C ASP A 187 -11.41 -6.33 -3.44
N ILE A 188 -10.49 -5.98 -4.35
CA ILE A 188 -9.60 -6.95 -5.02
C ILE A 188 -8.49 -7.50 -4.11
N TYR A 189 -8.19 -6.83 -2.99
CA TYR A 189 -7.09 -7.20 -2.10
C TYR A 189 -7.57 -8.10 -0.98
N GLN A 190 -7.10 -9.35 -1.01
CA GLN A 190 -7.52 -10.39 -0.08
C GLN A 190 -6.33 -10.87 0.79
N PRO A 191 -6.58 -11.43 1.98
CA PRO A 191 -5.54 -12.19 2.68
C PRO A 191 -5.04 -13.34 1.80
N LYS A 192 -3.74 -13.65 1.86
CA LYS A 192 -3.14 -14.77 1.10
C LYS A 192 -3.73 -16.12 1.50
N ASP A 193 -3.94 -16.33 2.80
CA ASP A 193 -4.54 -17.54 3.37
C ASP A 193 -5.27 -17.17 4.67
N ALA A 194 -6.59 -17.03 4.58
CA ALA A 194 -7.50 -16.74 5.69
C ALA A 194 -7.39 -17.73 6.87
N THR A 195 -6.98 -18.98 6.61
CA THR A 195 -6.90 -20.03 7.62
C THR A 195 -5.65 -19.90 8.49
N GLN A 196 -4.63 -19.19 8.03
CA GLN A 196 -3.36 -19.03 8.72
C GLN A 196 -3.28 -17.70 9.45
N LEU A 197 -2.78 -17.74 10.69
CA LEU A 197 -2.63 -16.54 11.52
C LEU A 197 -1.67 -15.51 10.91
N ALA A 198 -0.67 -15.97 10.14
CA ALA A 198 0.28 -15.15 9.40
C ALA A 198 0.04 -15.18 7.87
N GLY A 199 -1.16 -15.57 7.43
CA GLY A 199 -1.56 -15.64 6.02
C GLY A 199 -2.08 -14.33 5.44
N TYR A 200 -1.53 -13.19 5.87
CA TYR A 200 -1.92 -11.88 5.34
C TYR A 200 -1.38 -11.71 3.91
N GLY A 201 -2.11 -10.96 3.08
CA GLY A 201 -1.72 -10.62 1.72
C GLY A 201 -0.72 -9.47 1.70
N ARG A 202 0.16 -9.46 0.71
CA ARG A 202 1.12 -8.38 0.42
C ARG A 202 1.08 -8.07 -1.07
N TYR A 203 0.93 -6.80 -1.42
CA TYR A 203 0.79 -6.34 -2.80
C TYR A 203 1.63 -5.10 -3.02
N LEU A 204 2.29 -4.98 -4.15
CA LEU A 204 3.05 -3.79 -4.52
C LEU A 204 2.10 -2.80 -5.19
N LEU A 205 2.09 -1.54 -4.73
CA LEU A 205 1.27 -0.48 -5.34
C LEU A 205 2.11 0.51 -6.15
N HIS A 206 3.35 0.74 -5.75
CA HIS A 206 4.24 1.69 -6.41
C HIS A 206 5.70 1.33 -6.13
N SER A 207 6.58 1.63 -7.08
CA SER A 207 8.02 1.42 -7.02
C SER A 207 8.72 2.65 -7.57
N HIS A 208 9.57 3.27 -6.76
CA HIS A 208 10.42 4.40 -7.14
C HIS A 208 11.88 3.98 -6.97
N ALA A 209 12.58 3.72 -8.09
CA ALA A 209 13.94 3.16 -8.08
C ALA A 209 15.05 4.19 -8.35
N LYS A 210 14.79 5.48 -8.08
CA LYS A 210 15.80 6.53 -8.23
C LYS A 210 16.87 6.41 -7.14
N GLU A 211 18.13 6.41 -7.54
CA GLU A 211 19.27 6.30 -6.62
C GLU A 211 19.24 7.41 -5.55
N GLY A 212 19.46 7.02 -4.29
CA GLY A 212 19.42 7.93 -3.13
C GLY A 212 18.02 8.36 -2.68
N GLU A 213 16.98 8.11 -3.48
CA GLU A 213 15.59 8.53 -3.23
C GLU A 213 14.62 7.36 -3.30
N SER A 214 15.12 6.12 -3.32
CA SER A 214 14.27 4.95 -3.59
C SER A 214 13.24 4.70 -2.48
N PHE A 215 12.03 4.32 -2.89
CA PHE A 215 10.96 3.90 -2.00
C PHE A 215 9.93 3.04 -2.73
N CYS A 216 9.10 2.33 -1.97
CA CYS A 216 7.98 1.58 -2.50
C CYS A 216 6.76 1.70 -1.60
N LEU A 217 5.58 1.54 -2.19
CA LEU A 217 4.32 1.45 -1.47
C LEU A 217 3.83 0.00 -1.51
N GLN A 218 3.66 -0.62 -0.35
CA GLN A 218 3.12 -1.97 -0.22
C GLN A 218 1.78 -1.94 0.51
N LEU A 219 0.79 -2.64 -0.03
CA LEU A 219 -0.49 -2.87 0.64
C LEU A 219 -0.49 -4.23 1.33
N PHE A 220 -0.94 -4.24 2.57
CA PHE A 220 -1.13 -5.43 3.38
C PHE A 220 -2.62 -5.67 3.63
N ALA A 221 -3.08 -6.89 3.37
CA ALA A 221 -4.47 -7.30 3.56
C ALA A 221 -4.57 -8.37 4.64
N PHE A 222 -5.31 -8.09 5.70
CA PHE A 222 -5.45 -8.98 6.85
C PHE A 222 -6.89 -9.45 6.97
N ASP A 223 -7.09 -10.76 7.07
CA ASP A 223 -8.35 -11.31 7.55
C ASP A 223 -8.55 -11.03 9.04
N ALA A 224 -9.78 -11.23 9.52
CA ALA A 224 -10.13 -11.20 10.93
C ALA A 224 -9.15 -12.04 11.76
N ARG A 225 -8.59 -11.40 12.79
CA ARG A 225 -7.64 -11.95 13.77
C ARG A 225 -6.23 -12.25 13.25
N GLN A 226 -5.96 -12.13 11.95
CA GLN A 226 -4.61 -12.28 11.41
C GLN A 226 -3.65 -11.25 12.01
N LYS A 227 -2.37 -11.60 12.03
CA LYS A 227 -1.30 -10.74 12.52
C LYS A 227 -0.01 -10.99 11.76
N THR A 228 0.87 -10.00 11.75
CA THR A 228 2.26 -10.22 11.36
C THR A 228 2.99 -11.00 12.46
N PRO A 229 4.11 -11.67 12.12
CA PRO A 229 5.13 -12.02 13.10
C PRO A 229 5.62 -10.78 13.87
N ILE A 230 6.34 -11.00 14.98
CA ILE A 230 7.11 -9.91 15.60
C ILE A 230 8.35 -9.72 14.72
N HIS A 231 8.54 -8.50 14.23
CA HIS A 231 9.65 -8.19 13.33
C HIS A 231 10.09 -6.74 13.48
N ASP A 232 11.35 -6.47 13.16
CA ASP A 232 11.85 -5.13 12.89
C ASP A 232 11.99 -4.90 11.38
N HIS A 233 12.24 -3.66 10.99
CA HIS A 233 12.45 -3.27 9.60
C HIS A 233 13.93 -2.91 9.35
N PRO A 234 14.48 -3.22 8.15
CA PRO A 234 15.82 -2.78 7.77
C PRO A 234 15.86 -1.29 7.45
N ASN A 235 14.71 -0.70 7.10
CA ASN A 235 14.54 0.69 6.71
C ASN A 235 13.34 1.32 7.43
N GLU A 236 13.29 2.65 7.49
CA GLU A 236 12.16 3.38 8.08
C GLU A 236 10.88 3.15 7.26
N CYS A 237 9.73 3.15 7.95
CA CYS A 237 8.44 2.85 7.35
C CYS A 237 7.36 3.83 7.83
N ALA A 238 6.66 4.49 6.91
CA ALA A 238 5.41 5.18 7.21
C ALA A 238 4.23 4.26 6.88
N SER A 239 3.10 4.41 7.57
CA SER A 239 1.92 3.54 7.35
C SER A 239 0.59 4.26 7.52
N PHE A 240 -0.37 3.91 6.65
CA PHE A 240 -1.74 4.41 6.65
C PHE A 240 -2.74 3.26 6.70
N ILE A 241 -3.78 3.36 7.53
CA ILE A 241 -4.85 2.34 7.62
C ILE A 241 -5.98 2.71 6.67
N LEU A 242 -6.05 2.00 5.53
CA LEU A 242 -6.99 2.28 4.46
C LEU A 242 -8.41 1.76 4.74
N LYS A 243 -8.52 0.56 5.32
CA LYS A 243 -9.81 -0.10 5.64
C LYS A 243 -9.69 -0.87 6.95
N GLY A 244 -10.75 -0.88 7.76
CA GLY A 244 -10.80 -1.66 9.00
C GLY A 244 -9.90 -1.11 10.12
N ASN A 245 -9.59 -1.94 11.12
CA ASN A 245 -8.84 -1.50 12.29
C ASN A 245 -7.70 -2.46 12.64
N LEU A 246 -6.50 -1.92 12.80
CA LEU A 246 -5.34 -2.67 13.27
C LEU A 246 -5.01 -2.32 14.72
N SER A 247 -4.32 -3.24 15.38
CA SER A 247 -3.61 -2.98 16.63
C SER A 247 -2.14 -3.28 16.39
N GLU A 248 -1.31 -2.29 16.69
CA GLU A 248 0.13 -2.43 16.70
C GLU A 248 0.57 -2.76 18.12
N ARG A 249 1.58 -3.64 18.23
CA ARG A 249 2.21 -3.99 19.49
C ARG A 249 3.70 -3.76 19.33
N ILE A 250 4.26 -3.01 20.26
CA ILE A 250 5.69 -2.69 20.29
C ILE A 250 6.37 -3.63 21.27
N TYR A 251 7.58 -4.06 20.90
CA TYR A 251 8.38 -4.98 21.68
C TYR A 251 9.78 -4.43 21.89
N ARG A 252 10.47 -4.96 22.90
CA ARG A 252 11.88 -4.71 23.18
C ARG A 252 12.62 -6.05 23.12
N PRO A 253 13.71 -6.17 22.33
CA PRO A 253 14.56 -7.36 22.36
C PRO A 253 15.08 -7.64 23.77
N THR A 254 15.12 -8.90 24.19
CA THR A 254 15.65 -9.28 25.51
C THR A 254 17.15 -9.57 25.50
N GLY A 255 17.73 -9.78 24.31
CA GLY A 255 19.09 -10.29 24.13
C GLY A 255 19.18 -11.83 24.21
N GLU A 256 18.09 -12.50 24.57
CA GLU A 256 18.02 -13.96 24.61
C GLU A 256 17.54 -14.55 23.28
N THR A 257 17.78 -15.85 23.09
CA THR A 257 17.28 -16.58 21.92
C THR A 257 16.64 -17.90 22.35
N LYS A 258 15.65 -18.35 21.57
CA LYS A 258 15.06 -19.69 21.66
C LYS A 258 15.10 -20.31 20.28
N ASP A 259 15.70 -21.49 20.16
CA ASP A 259 15.87 -22.18 18.88
C ASP A 259 16.49 -21.27 17.79
N LYS A 260 17.48 -20.45 18.18
CA LYS A 260 18.16 -19.41 17.37
C LYS A 260 17.29 -18.20 16.97
N THR A 261 16.04 -18.15 17.43
CA THR A 261 15.15 -17.00 17.21
C THR A 261 15.27 -16.03 18.39
N PRO A 262 15.54 -14.74 18.18
CA PRO A 262 15.64 -13.76 19.26
C PRO A 262 14.29 -13.57 19.96
N LEU A 263 14.33 -13.38 21.27
CA LEU A 263 13.15 -13.13 22.10
C LEU A 263 12.91 -11.63 22.28
N ALA A 264 11.64 -11.26 22.42
CA ALA A 264 11.24 -9.89 22.68
C ALA A 264 10.05 -9.79 23.65
N ASP A 265 10.12 -8.82 24.55
CA ASP A 265 9.08 -8.49 25.52
C ASP A 265 8.17 -7.40 24.98
N LYS A 266 6.85 -7.59 25.14
CA LYS A 266 5.88 -6.58 24.73
C LYS A 266 5.97 -5.39 25.69
N THR A 267 6.27 -4.22 25.16
CA THR A 267 6.38 -2.96 25.91
C THR A 267 5.14 -2.09 25.77
N ASP A 268 4.58 -2.00 24.57
CA ASP A 268 3.48 -1.08 24.28
C ASP A 268 2.44 -1.64 23.30
N LYS A 269 1.35 -0.91 23.10
CA LYS A 269 0.28 -1.21 22.16
C LYS A 269 -0.41 0.06 21.68
N ASN A 270 -0.36 0.27 20.37
CA ASN A 270 -1.06 1.36 19.71
C ASN A 270 -2.33 0.85 19.02
N ALA A 271 -3.41 1.62 19.12
CA ALA A 271 -4.59 1.44 18.26
C ALA A 271 -4.33 2.14 16.93
N ARG A 272 -4.67 1.48 15.82
CA ARG A 272 -4.50 2.01 14.46
C ARG A 272 -5.87 1.95 13.76
N PRO A 273 -6.77 2.91 14.05
CA PRO A 273 -8.10 2.92 13.45
C PRO A 273 -8.04 3.26 11.96
N GLN A 274 -9.11 2.98 11.22
CA GLN A 274 -9.24 3.42 9.82
C GLN A 274 -8.97 4.92 9.69
N GLY A 275 -8.22 5.29 8.65
CA GLY A 275 -7.80 6.67 8.40
C GLY A 275 -6.63 7.15 9.27
N SER A 276 -6.14 6.33 10.22
CA SER A 276 -4.95 6.70 10.98
C SER A 276 -3.68 6.59 10.14
N TRP A 277 -2.77 7.53 10.38
CA TRP A 277 -1.47 7.65 9.74
C TRP A 277 -0.38 7.66 10.81
N ALA A 278 0.72 6.96 10.54
CA ALA A 278 1.99 7.15 11.24
C ALA A 278 3.04 7.43 10.18
N GLY A 279 3.64 8.63 10.25
CA GLY A 279 4.78 9.01 9.42
C GLY A 279 6.05 8.31 9.87
N PHE A 280 7.19 8.70 9.32
CA PHE A 280 8.48 8.21 9.78
C PHE A 280 8.78 8.71 11.19
N GLY A 281 9.06 7.81 12.12
CA GLY A 281 9.60 8.14 13.43
C GLY A 281 11.11 7.91 13.51
N PRO A 282 11.91 8.84 14.08
CA PRO A 282 13.36 8.66 14.25
C PRO A 282 13.71 7.46 15.15
N ASP A 283 12.76 7.03 15.97
CA ASP A 283 12.91 5.91 16.89
C ASP A 283 12.26 4.62 16.36
N GLU A 284 11.72 4.59 15.14
CA GLU A 284 11.04 3.39 14.62
C GLU A 284 12.00 2.37 14.00
N LEU A 285 13.18 2.81 13.55
CA LEU A 285 14.14 1.92 12.92
C LEU A 285 14.67 0.89 13.92
N GLY A 286 14.55 -0.39 13.58
CA GLY A 286 15.01 -1.48 14.43
C GLY A 286 14.13 -1.77 15.65
N VAL A 287 12.97 -1.10 15.80
CA VAL A 287 12.03 -1.40 16.88
C VAL A 287 11.13 -2.57 16.49
N PRO A 288 11.20 -3.72 17.19
CA PRO A 288 10.37 -4.85 16.83
C PRO A 288 8.89 -4.57 17.15
N HIS A 289 8.03 -4.85 16.17
CA HIS A 289 6.59 -4.71 16.34
C HIS A 289 5.80 -5.84 15.67
N SER A 290 4.50 -5.88 15.95
CA SER A 290 3.56 -6.73 15.22
C SER A 290 2.25 -6.00 14.99
N LEU A 291 1.69 -6.10 13.79
CA LEU A 291 0.33 -5.64 13.50
C LEU A 291 -0.65 -6.80 13.62
N LYS A 292 -1.83 -6.53 14.18
CA LYS A 292 -2.92 -7.48 14.27
C LYS A 292 -4.23 -6.85 13.83
N ASN A 293 -4.94 -7.51 12.93
CA ASN A 293 -6.32 -7.16 12.62
C ASN A 293 -7.23 -7.47 13.83
N LYS A 294 -7.96 -6.44 14.27
CA LYS A 294 -8.90 -6.49 15.38
C LYS A 294 -10.35 -6.35 14.94
N SER A 295 -10.63 -6.02 13.68
CA SER A 295 -11.98 -6.05 13.14
C SER A 295 -12.47 -7.49 12.94
N GLY A 296 -13.79 -7.63 12.83
CA GLY A 296 -14.44 -8.88 12.39
C GLY A 296 -14.47 -9.03 10.87
N ASP A 297 -13.78 -8.16 10.15
CA ASP A 297 -13.73 -8.06 8.70
C ASP A 297 -12.30 -7.71 8.25
N ILE A 298 -12.04 -7.72 6.95
CA ILE A 298 -10.77 -7.40 6.31
C ILE A 298 -10.29 -6.02 6.75
N ALA A 299 -9.01 -5.94 7.10
CA ALA A 299 -8.31 -4.68 7.32
C ALA A 299 -7.19 -4.53 6.29
N LEU A 300 -7.05 -3.32 5.75
CA LEU A 300 -6.05 -2.96 4.76
C LEU A 300 -5.18 -1.82 5.28
N SER A 301 -3.87 -1.95 5.10
CA SER A 301 -2.91 -0.88 5.40
C SER A 301 -1.90 -0.72 4.28
N VAL A 302 -1.58 0.52 3.94
CA VAL A 302 -0.53 0.86 2.97
C VAL A 302 0.71 1.33 3.73
N HIS A 303 1.87 0.80 3.35
CA HIS A 303 3.16 1.07 3.97
C HIS A 303 4.10 1.65 2.93
N LEU A 304 4.79 2.71 3.30
CA LEU A 304 5.85 3.33 2.51
C LEU A 304 7.18 2.99 3.17
N TYR A 305 8.03 2.25 2.45
CA TYR A 305 9.37 1.90 2.91
C TYR A 305 10.42 2.76 2.23
N ARG A 306 11.32 3.36 3.01
CA ARG A 306 12.52 4.03 2.48
C ARG A 306 13.54 3.01 2.00
N ASP A 307 14.38 3.44 1.05
CA ASP A 307 15.56 2.67 0.60
C ASP A 307 15.19 1.24 0.20
N MET A 308 14.03 1.12 -0.47
CA MET A 308 13.43 -0.11 -0.97
C MET A 308 12.66 0.21 -2.24
N ASP A 309 13.05 -0.37 -3.37
CA ASP A 309 12.25 -0.24 -4.60
C ASP A 309 11.12 -1.28 -4.70
N GLY A 310 11.08 -2.27 -3.79
CA GLY A 310 10.10 -3.35 -3.79
C GLY A 310 10.29 -4.41 -4.89
N LEU A 311 11.29 -4.28 -5.75
CA LEU A 311 11.43 -5.13 -6.95
C LEU A 311 12.82 -5.75 -7.11
N SER A 312 13.86 -5.07 -6.65
CA SER A 312 15.23 -5.58 -6.68
C SER A 312 15.47 -6.59 -5.55
N GLU A 313 16.41 -7.50 -5.76
CA GLU A 313 16.73 -8.54 -4.76
C GLU A 313 17.22 -7.91 -3.45
N GLY A 314 16.62 -8.32 -2.33
CA GLY A 314 16.84 -7.76 -0.99
C GLY A 314 16.05 -6.47 -0.72
N GLN A 315 15.62 -5.75 -1.76
CA GLN A 315 14.90 -4.45 -1.68
C GLN A 315 13.38 -4.60 -1.57
N GLN A 316 12.89 -5.83 -1.40
CA GLN A 316 11.49 -6.19 -1.26
C GLN A 316 11.16 -6.79 0.12
N ILE A 317 12.18 -7.01 0.94
CA ILE A 317 12.07 -7.59 2.28
C ILE A 317 11.76 -6.49 3.28
N ALA A 318 10.50 -6.45 3.73
CA ALA A 318 10.08 -5.51 4.76
C ALA A 318 10.66 -5.84 6.14
N ALA A 319 10.86 -7.13 6.46
CA ALA A 319 11.29 -7.57 7.79
C ALA A 319 12.77 -7.96 7.82
N LYS A 320 13.57 -7.36 8.70
CA LYS A 320 15.00 -7.68 8.85
C LYS A 320 15.19 -8.90 9.75
N THR A 321 14.64 -8.85 10.94
CA THR A 321 14.75 -9.85 11.99
C THR A 321 13.34 -10.26 12.41
N LYS A 322 13.14 -11.57 12.62
CA LYS A 322 11.91 -12.09 13.23
C LYS A 322 12.19 -12.48 14.67
N PHE A 323 11.25 -12.16 15.55
CA PHE A 323 11.34 -12.44 16.98
C PHE A 323 10.23 -13.38 17.42
N GLU A 324 10.51 -14.11 18.50
CA GLU A 324 9.48 -14.77 19.30
C GLU A 324 9.17 -13.95 20.55
N ARG A 325 7.94 -14.09 21.05
CA ARG A 325 7.57 -13.45 22.31
C ARG A 325 8.19 -14.25 23.46
N THR A 326 8.81 -13.58 24.41
CA THR A 326 9.26 -14.21 25.66
C THR A 326 8.10 -14.99 26.31
N PRO A 327 8.30 -16.27 26.67
CA PRO A 327 7.30 -17.03 27.39
C PRO A 327 6.89 -16.30 28.67
N LYS A 328 5.58 -16.15 28.89
CA LYS A 328 5.12 -15.58 30.15
C LYS A 328 5.48 -16.56 31.26
N ALA A 329 6.18 -16.09 32.30
CA ALA A 329 6.43 -16.90 33.49
C ALA A 329 5.11 -17.52 33.99
N PRO A 330 5.12 -18.81 34.39
CA PRO A 330 3.92 -19.44 34.94
C PRO A 330 3.39 -18.57 36.07
N LYS A 331 2.07 -18.32 36.07
CA LYS A 331 1.44 -17.60 37.18
C LYS A 331 1.78 -18.40 38.46
N PRO A 332 2.27 -17.77 39.54
CA PRO A 332 2.55 -18.48 40.78
C PRO A 332 1.32 -19.31 41.14
N ALA A 333 1.53 -20.58 41.52
CA ALA A 333 0.44 -21.40 42.02
C ALA A 333 -0.22 -20.64 43.17
N VAL A 334 -1.55 -20.51 43.13
CA VAL A 334 -2.29 -19.95 44.27
C VAL A 334 -2.02 -20.89 45.43
N ALA A 335 -1.38 -20.39 46.49
CA ALA A 335 -1.17 -21.19 47.68
C ALA A 335 -2.54 -21.71 48.18
N PRO A 336 -2.64 -22.97 48.64
CA PRO A 336 -3.88 -23.48 49.20
C PRO A 336 -4.32 -22.53 50.34
N ALA A 337 -5.61 -22.19 50.36
CA ALA A 337 -6.16 -21.41 51.46
C ALA A 337 -6.07 -22.24 52.75
N GLU A 338 -5.49 -21.65 53.81
CA GLU A 338 -5.45 -22.22 55.16
C GLU A 338 -6.79 -22.11 55.88
#